data_AF-A0A2A5M8W4-F1
#
_entry.id   AF-A0A2A5M8W4-F1
#
_cell.length_a   1.000
_cell.length_b   1.000
_cell.length_c   1.000
_cell.angle_alpha   90.00
_cell.angle_beta   90.00
_cell.angle_gamma   90.00
#
_symmetry.space_group_name_H-M   'P 1'
#
loop_
_entity.id
_entity.type
_entity.pdbx_description
1 polymer ?
#
loop_
_entity_poly.entity_id
_entity_poly.type
_entity_poly.pdbx_seq_one_letter_code
_entity_poly.pdbx_strand_id
1 'polypeptide(L)'
;AFVKGGNAIVHHKLCDRADKMIDNNQDMVFIKWDSNIPKSYKLIFSLENKKGVLAEFLAFLAKMQINLLTINLSSDLNSAVDYFEITMEIPDNINPD
;
A
#
# COMPACT_ATOMS: atom_id res chain seq x y z
N ALA A 1 -4.94 -15.33 9.58
CA ALA A 1 -3.47 -15.14 9.60
C ALA A 1 -2.81 -16.48 9.89
N PHE A 2 -1.53 -16.65 9.60
CA PHE A 2 -0.81 -17.91 9.84
C PHE A 2 0.32 -17.72 10.84
N VAL A 3 0.56 -18.71 11.71
CA VAL A 3 1.64 -18.65 12.71
C VAL A 3 2.94 -19.16 12.09
N LYS A 4 4.00 -18.36 12.19
CA LYS A 4 5.35 -18.76 11.76
C LYS A 4 6.40 -18.22 12.71
N GLY A 5 7.13 -19.11 13.39
CA GLY A 5 8.22 -18.74 14.28
C GLY A 5 7.82 -17.75 15.37
N GLY A 6 6.66 -17.98 16.01
CA GLY A 6 6.13 -17.11 17.08
C GLY A 6 5.43 -15.82 16.59
N ASN A 7 5.44 -15.54 15.28
CA ASN A 7 4.79 -14.37 14.70
C ASN A 7 3.49 -14.75 13.99
N ALA A 8 2.50 -13.86 14.01
CA ALA A 8 1.30 -13.97 13.18
C ALA A 8 1.49 -13.19 11.88
N ILE A 9 1.51 -13.88 10.74
CA ILE A 9 1.63 -13.27 9.42
C ILE A 9 0.22 -13.02 8.87
N VAL A 10 -0.11 -11.74 8.73
CA VAL A 10 -1.37 -11.28 8.16
C VAL A 10 -1.24 -11.21 6.64
N HIS A 11 -2.19 -11.82 5.94
CA HIS A 11 -2.31 -11.72 4.48
C HIS A 11 -3.51 -10.84 4.14
N HIS A 12 -3.44 -10.11 3.02
CA HIS A 12 -4.59 -9.41 2.48
C HIS A 12 -5.64 -10.41 1.96
N LYS A 13 -6.88 -9.96 1.79
CA LYS A 13 -7.95 -10.76 1.18
C LYS A 13 -7.52 -11.15 -0.25
N LEU A 14 -7.81 -12.39 -0.66
CA LEU A 14 -7.47 -12.94 -1.99
C LEU A 14 -5.95 -12.99 -2.28
N CYS A 15 -5.15 -13.37 -1.28
CA CYS A 15 -3.73 -13.59 -1.48
C CYS A 15 -3.50 -15.05 -1.94
N ASP A 16 -3.05 -15.26 -3.18
CA ASP A 16 -2.79 -16.61 -3.73
C ASP A 16 -1.87 -17.45 -2.83
N ARG A 17 -0.92 -16.80 -2.15
CA ARG A 17 -0.04 -17.47 -1.19
C ARG A 17 -0.81 -17.96 0.03
N ALA A 18 -1.75 -17.17 0.53
CA ALA A 18 -2.61 -17.58 1.62
C ALA A 18 -3.51 -18.74 1.19
N ASP A 19 -4.09 -18.70 -0.01
CA ASP A 19 -4.95 -19.77 -0.53
C ASP A 19 -4.21 -21.11 -0.56
N LYS A 20 -2.97 -21.12 -1.07
CA LYS A 20 -2.11 -22.32 -1.02
C LYS A 20 -1.83 -22.80 0.40
N MET A 21 -1.74 -21.91 1.39
CA MET A 21 -1.53 -22.29 2.79
C MET A 21 -2.81 -22.90 3.39
N ILE A 22 -3.98 -22.39 3.00
CA ILE A 22 -5.29 -22.96 3.36
C ILE A 22 -5.43 -24.36 2.77
N ASP A 23 -5.15 -24.54 1.49
CA ASP A 23 -5.23 -25.84 0.79
C ASP A 23 -4.32 -26.90 1.43
N ASN A 24 -3.20 -26.46 2.02
CA ASN A 24 -2.26 -27.32 2.75
C ASN A 24 -2.63 -27.53 4.22
N ASN A 25 -3.82 -27.10 4.67
CA ASN A 25 -4.29 -27.17 6.06
C ASN A 25 -3.27 -26.60 7.08
N GLN A 26 -2.61 -25.50 6.74
CA GLN A 26 -1.71 -24.85 7.69
C GLN A 26 -2.48 -24.15 8.82
N ASP A 27 -1.95 -24.21 10.03
CA ASP A 27 -2.59 -23.63 11.22
C ASP A 27 -2.85 -22.13 11.07
N MET A 28 -4.11 -21.77 11.27
CA MET A 28 -4.60 -20.41 11.16
C MET A 28 -4.97 -19.84 12.53
N VAL A 29 -4.76 -18.54 12.68
CA VAL A 29 -5.26 -17.75 13.80
C VAL A 29 -6.26 -16.71 13.32
N PHE A 30 -7.32 -16.56 14.10
CA PHE A 30 -8.31 -15.51 13.91
C PHE A 30 -7.71 -14.16 14.27
N ILE A 31 -7.99 -13.15 13.43
CA ILE A 31 -7.58 -11.76 13.65
C ILE A 31 -8.77 -10.85 13.36
N LYS A 32 -8.76 -9.68 13.99
CA LYS A 32 -9.70 -8.58 13.71
C LYS A 32 -8.90 -7.30 13.54
N TRP A 33 -9.28 -6.49 12.55
CA TRP A 33 -8.69 -5.16 12.37
C TRP A 33 -9.24 -4.22 13.44
N ASP A 34 -8.33 -3.55 14.16
CA ASP A 34 -8.68 -2.41 15.00
C ASP A 34 -8.98 -1.20 14.12
N SER A 35 -10.10 -0.54 14.38
CA SER A 35 -10.50 0.69 13.68
C SER A 35 -9.72 1.92 14.15
N ASN A 36 -9.05 1.84 15.29
CA ASN A 36 -8.44 2.99 15.96
C ASN A 36 -6.94 3.18 15.66
N ILE A 37 -6.37 2.36 14.77
CA ILE A 37 -4.94 2.43 14.41
C ILE A 37 -4.81 3.08 13.03
N PRO A 38 -4.01 4.16 12.89
CA PRO A 38 -3.71 4.76 11.60
C PRO A 38 -3.19 3.70 10.63
N LYS A 39 -3.83 3.60 9.46
CA LYS A 39 -3.46 2.63 8.44
C LYS A 39 -2.46 3.27 7.48
N SER A 40 -1.27 2.70 7.41
CA SER A 40 -0.31 3.01 6.35
C SER A 40 -0.62 2.18 5.10
N TYR A 41 -0.68 2.84 3.95
CA TYR A 41 -0.94 2.23 2.65
C TYR A 41 0.29 2.39 1.76
N LYS A 42 0.56 1.36 0.96
CA LYS A 42 1.54 1.41 -0.13
C LYS A 42 0.81 1.62 -1.44
N LEU A 43 1.11 2.71 -2.13
CA LEU A 43 0.62 3.04 -3.45
C LEU A 43 1.74 2.85 -4.47
N ILE A 44 1.48 2.04 -5.50
CA ILE A 44 2.38 1.84 -6.63
C ILE A 44 1.69 2.40 -7.86
N PHE A 45 2.35 3.31 -8.57
CA PHE A 45 1.79 3.95 -9.75
C PHE A 45 2.90 4.30 -10.73
N SER A 46 2.50 4.50 -11.98
CA SER A 46 3.39 4.94 -13.03
C SER A 46 2.93 6.29 -13.57
N LEU A 47 3.91 7.15 -13.86
CA LEU A 47 3.66 8.45 -14.48
C LEU A 47 4.37 8.52 -15.82
N GLU A 48 3.67 9.00 -16.83
CA GLU A 48 4.32 9.40 -18.08
C GLU A 48 5.34 10.51 -17.77
N ASN A 49 6.53 10.41 -18.35
CA ASN A 49 7.61 11.36 -18.08
C ASN A 49 7.31 12.73 -18.72
N LYS A 50 6.47 13.50 -18.04
CA LYS A 50 6.06 14.85 -18.38
C LYS A 50 6.50 15.80 -17.28
N LYS A 51 7.09 16.93 -17.68
CA LYS A 51 7.56 17.96 -16.76
C LYS A 51 6.42 18.40 -15.83
N GLY A 52 6.63 18.25 -14.53
CA GLY A 52 5.70 18.73 -13.50
C GLY A 52 4.63 17.71 -13.05
N VAL A 53 4.46 16.59 -13.75
CA VAL A 53 3.34 15.67 -13.47
C VAL A 53 3.41 15.03 -12.08
N LEU A 54 4.62 14.75 -11.57
CA LEU A 54 4.81 14.29 -10.20
C LEU A 54 4.41 15.37 -9.18
N ALA A 55 4.76 16.63 -9.43
CA ALA A 55 4.41 17.73 -8.53
C ALA A 55 2.89 17.95 -8.48
N GLU A 56 2.21 17.87 -9.62
CA GLU A 56 0.74 17.93 -9.70
C GLU A 56 0.09 16.80 -8.91
N PHE A 57 0.62 15.57 -9.04
CA PHE A 57 0.14 14.41 -8.31
C PHE A 57 0.33 14.57 -6.79
N LEU A 58 1.52 14.99 -6.33
CA LEU A 58 1.78 15.23 -4.91
C LEU A 58 0.94 16.38 -4.35
N ALA A 59 0.70 17.44 -5.13
CA ALA A 59 -0.18 18.53 -4.76
C ALA A 59 -1.63 18.06 -4.62
N PHE A 60 -2.09 17.12 -5.46
CA PHE A 60 -3.40 16.50 -5.33
C PHE A 60 -3.52 15.71 -4.02
N LEU A 61 -2.53 14.87 -3.68
CA LEU A 61 -2.52 14.14 -2.40
C LEU A 61 -2.52 15.09 -1.19
N ALA A 62 -1.78 16.19 -1.27
CA ALA A 62 -1.78 17.21 -0.22
C ALA A 62 -3.15 17.89 -0.02
N LYS A 63 -3.89 18.15 -1.11
CA LYS A 63 -5.28 18.69 -1.04
C LYS A 63 -6.23 17.72 -0.33
N MET A 64 -6.00 16.42 -0.48
CA MET A 64 -6.75 15.38 0.24
C MET A 64 -6.31 15.22 1.70
N GLN A 65 -5.38 16.05 2.18
CA GLN A 65 -4.80 15.97 3.52
C GLN A 65 -4.13 14.62 3.82
N ILE A 66 -3.66 13.94 2.79
CA ILE A 66 -2.96 12.67 2.95
C ILE A 66 -1.54 12.93 3.47
N ASN A 67 -1.14 12.17 4.49
CA ASN A 67 0.21 12.21 5.02
C ASN A 67 1.12 11.29 4.20
N LEU A 68 2.22 11.82 3.66
CA LEU A 68 3.20 11.04 2.90
C LEU A 68 4.36 10.64 3.81
N LEU A 69 4.65 9.35 3.89
CA LEU A 69 5.74 8.80 4.69
C LEU A 69 7.02 8.58 3.86
N THR A 70 6.88 8.00 2.67
CA THR A 70 8.02 7.70 1.78
C THR A 70 7.64 7.87 0.32
N ILE A 71 8.60 8.28 -0.53
CA ILE A 71 8.47 8.29 -1.98
C ILE A 71 9.74 7.66 -2.57
N ASN A 72 9.57 6.58 -3.33
CA ASN A 72 10.66 5.89 -4.02
C ASN A 72 10.40 5.93 -5.52
N LEU A 73 11.40 6.36 -6.29
CA LEU A 73 11.40 6.30 -7.75
C LEU A 73 12.19 5.07 -8.20
N SER A 74 11.59 4.27 -9.07
CA SER A 74 12.26 3.26 -9.86
C SER A 74 12.12 3.65 -11.33
N SER A 75 13.14 4.32 -11.84
CA SER A 75 13.22 4.70 -13.25
C SER A 75 14.34 3.94 -13.95
N ASP A 76 14.07 3.51 -15.17
CA ASP A 76 15.09 3.13 -16.14
C ASP A 76 15.31 4.35 -17.05
N LEU A 77 16.57 4.74 -17.28
CA LEU A 77 16.94 5.87 -18.14
C LEU A 77 16.37 5.76 -19.56
N ASN A 78 16.01 4.54 -20.01
CA ASN A 78 15.43 4.28 -21.33
C ASN A 78 13.90 4.13 -21.32
N SER A 79 13.23 4.32 -20.19
CA SER A 79 11.78 4.21 -20.08
C SER A 79 11.08 5.55 -20.30
N ALA A 80 10.01 5.56 -21.08
CA ALA A 80 9.12 6.72 -21.22
C ALA A 80 8.22 6.93 -19.98
N VAL A 81 8.30 6.03 -19.00
CA VAL A 81 7.43 5.95 -17.83
C VAL A 81 8.27 5.75 -16.58
N ASP A 82 8.00 6.55 -15.56
CA ASP A 82 8.61 6.45 -14.24
C ASP A 82 7.69 5.67 -13.31
N TYR A 83 8.24 4.71 -12.57
CA TYR A 83 7.48 3.96 -11.56
C TYR A 83 7.76 4.50 -10.17
N PHE A 84 6.70 4.74 -9.42
CA PHE A 84 6.77 5.24 -8.06
C PHE A 84 6.17 4.25 -7.08
N GLU A 85 6.81 4.12 -5.92
CA GLU A 85 6.26 3.48 -4.74
C GLU A 85 6.20 4.52 -3.62
N ILE A 86 4.99 4.79 -3.12
CA ILE A 86 4.75 5.72 -2.01
C ILE A 86 4.14 4.96 -0.84
N THR A 87 4.58 5.31 0.38
CA THR A 87 3.88 4.92 1.62
C THR A 87 3.18 6.15 2.17
N MET A 88 1.91 6.02 2.52
CA MET A 88 1.06 7.13 2.94
C MET A 88 0.10 6.73 4.06
N GLU A 89 -0.34 7.68 4.86
CA GLU A 89 -1.43 7.50 5.82
C GLU A 89 -2.61 8.36 5.40
N ILE A 90 -3.78 7.73 5.42
CA ILE A 90 -5.04 8.40 5.12
C ILE A 90 -5.68 8.77 6.45
N PRO A 91 -5.95 10.06 6.74
CA PRO A 91 -6.68 10.45 7.94
C PRO A 91 -8.06 9.82 7.97
N ASP A 92 -8.54 9.45 9.17
CA ASP A 92 -9.89 8.87 9.36
C ASP A 92 -11.03 9.84 8.95
N ASN A 93 -10.68 11.11 8.71
CA ASN A 93 -11.61 12.20 8.41
C ASN A 93 -11.89 12.40 6.92
N ILE A 94 -11.35 11.55 6.02
CA ILE A 94 -11.74 11.61 4.60
C ILE A 94 -13.11 10.97 4.46
N ASN A 95 -14.16 11.78 4.58
CA ASN A 95 -15.50 11.40 4.18
C ASN A 95 -15.53 11.32 2.64
N PRO A 96 -15.78 10.14 2.04
CA PRO A 96 -15.99 10.04 0.61
C PRO A 96 -17.43 10.47 0.32
N ASP A 97 -17.68 11.78 0.29
CA ASP A 97 -18.94 12.31 -0.26
C ASP A 97 -19.05 11.97 -1.77
#